data_AF-A0A6J1DVH8-F1
#
_entry.id   AF-A0A6J1DVH8-F1
#
_cell.length_a   1.000
_cell.length_b   1.000
_cell.length_c   1.000
_cell.angle_alpha   90.00
_cell.angle_beta   90.00
_cell.angle_gamma   90.00
#
_symmetry.space_group_name_H-M   'P 1'
#
loop_
_entity.id
_entity.type
_entity.pdbx_description
1 polymer ?
#
loop_
_entity_poly.entity_id
_entity_poly.type
_entity_poly.pdbx_seq_one_letter_code
_entity_poly.pdbx_strand_id
1 'polypeptide(L)'
;MSNLLKKYNIRHKIATAYHPQTNGLVEVSNRAIKSIVEKSMNVNRKDWAIKLDDALWDYRIAYQNLLGEARLLQLHELDEFRQFSYEKAKMYKEQIKKWHDKKMMNKNLEPGD
;
A
#
# COMPACT_ATOMS: atom_id res chain seq x y z
N MET A 1 -6.29 32.80 -14.71
CA MET A 1 -6.07 31.73 -13.69
C MET A 1 -5.40 32.23 -12.41
N SER A 2 -4.33 33.04 -12.51
CA SER A 2 -3.54 33.51 -11.36
C SER A 2 -4.34 34.29 -10.30
N ASN A 3 -5.25 35.17 -10.70
CA ASN A 3 -6.06 35.97 -9.76
C ASN A 3 -7.06 35.11 -8.95
N LEU A 4 -7.63 34.07 -9.57
CA LEU A 4 -8.55 33.15 -8.90
C LEU A 4 -7.81 32.27 -7.88
N LEU A 5 -6.66 31.73 -8.27
CA LEU A 5 -5.83 30.89 -7.40
C LEU A 5 -5.30 31.68 -6.20
N LYS A 6 -4.91 32.94 -6.38
CA LYS A 6 -4.53 33.85 -5.29
C LYS A 6 -5.71 34.12 -4.35
N LYS A 7 -6.92 34.34 -4.87
CA LYS A 7 -8.14 34.55 -4.06
C LYS A 7 -8.43 33.37 -3.13
N TYR A 8 -8.23 32.14 -3.60
CA TYR A 8 -8.44 30.91 -2.80
C TYR A 8 -7.17 30.40 -2.10
N ASN A 9 -6.07 31.18 -2.12
CA ASN A 9 -4.79 30.82 -1.51
C ASN A 9 -4.20 29.48 -2.01
N ILE A 10 -4.47 29.12 -3.27
CA ILE A 10 -4.00 27.87 -3.90
C ILE A 10 -2.66 28.14 -4.59
N ARG A 11 -1.61 27.42 -4.16
CA ARG A 11 -0.30 27.43 -4.83
C ARG A 11 -0.29 26.43 -5.99
N HIS A 12 -0.48 26.94 -7.20
CA HIS A 12 -0.44 26.11 -8.41
C HIS A 12 1.02 25.89 -8.85
N LYS A 13 1.47 24.63 -8.80
CA LYS A 13 2.76 24.21 -9.34
C LYS A 13 2.54 23.72 -10.77
N ILE A 14 3.15 24.39 -11.74
CA ILE A 14 3.06 24.03 -13.16
C ILE A 14 4.26 23.15 -13.50
N ALA A 15 4.00 21.91 -13.96
CA ALA A 15 5.03 21.06 -14.55
C ALA A 15 5.27 21.46 -16.01
N THR A 16 6.49 21.29 -16.51
CA THR A 16 6.81 21.50 -17.93
C THR A 16 6.16 20.41 -18.80
N ALA A 17 5.88 20.72 -20.07
CA ALA A 17 5.10 19.88 -20.98
C ALA A 17 5.64 18.45 -21.20
N TYR A 18 6.92 18.20 -20.90
CA TYR A 18 7.58 16.91 -21.05
C TYR A 18 8.28 16.51 -19.76
N HIS A 19 7.51 16.35 -18.70
CA HIS A 19 8.04 15.87 -17.43
C HIS A 19 7.37 14.55 -17.01
N PRO A 20 7.86 13.41 -17.55
CA PRO A 20 7.23 12.10 -17.40
C PRO A 20 7.16 11.62 -15.95
N GLN A 21 8.05 12.06 -15.06
CA GLN A 21 8.01 11.68 -13.64
C GLN A 21 6.85 12.32 -12.86
N THR A 22 6.47 13.57 -13.15
CA THR A 22 5.31 14.20 -12.47
C THR A 22 4.00 13.98 -13.24
N ASN A 23 4.05 13.87 -14.57
CA ASN A 23 2.85 13.66 -15.39
C ASN A 23 2.48 12.18 -15.57
N GLY A 24 3.37 11.24 -15.22
CA GLY A 24 3.16 9.81 -15.46
C GLY A 24 1.94 9.22 -14.78
N LEU A 25 1.61 9.65 -13.56
CA LEU A 25 0.40 9.19 -12.87
C LEU A 25 -0.87 9.65 -13.62
N VAL A 26 -0.90 10.92 -14.04
CA VAL A 26 -2.01 11.48 -14.82
C VAL A 26 -2.15 10.76 -16.16
N GLU A 27 -1.04 10.42 -16.83
CA GLU A 27 -1.06 9.65 -18.08
C GLU A 27 -1.59 8.22 -17.92
N VAL A 28 -1.23 7.54 -16.83
CA VAL A 28 -1.74 6.18 -16.53
C VAL A 28 -3.24 6.23 -16.24
N SER A 29 -3.68 7.17 -15.38
CA SER A 29 -5.11 7.37 -15.09
C SER A 29 -5.91 7.73 -16.33
N ASN A 30 -5.41 8.64 -17.17
CA ASN A 30 -6.09 9.02 -18.41
C ASN A 30 -6.22 7.85 -19.39
N ARG A 31 -5.19 7.00 -19.52
CA ARG A 31 -5.26 5.79 -20.34
C ARG A 31 -6.29 4.79 -19.82
N ALA A 32 -6.38 4.61 -18.50
CA ALA A 32 -7.35 3.72 -17.88
C ALA A 32 -8.79 4.21 -18.10
N ILE A 33 -9.07 5.49 -17.82
CA ILE A 33 -10.40 6.09 -18.02
C ILE A 33 -10.80 6.02 -19.49
N LYS A 34 -9.87 6.35 -20.40
CA LYS A 34 -10.11 6.23 -21.85
C LYS A 34 -10.49 4.81 -22.25
N SER A 35 -9.80 3.79 -21.73
CA SER A 35 -10.12 2.39 -22.03
C SER A 35 -11.51 1.97 -21.51
N ILE A 36 -11.92 2.43 -20.34
CA ILE A 36 -13.26 2.15 -19.77
C ILE A 36 -14.35 2.80 -20.63
N VAL A 37 -14.14 4.06 -21.01
CA VAL A 37 -15.07 4.78 -21.89
C VAL A 37 -15.15 4.10 -23.25
N GLU A 38 -14.02 3.76 -23.88
CA GLU A 38 -14.00 3.09 -25.19
C GLU A 38 -14.74 1.75 -25.19
N LYS A 39 -14.63 0.96 -24.11
CA LYS A 39 -15.32 -0.33 -23.97
C LYS A 39 -16.84 -0.19 -23.78
N SER A 40 -17.29 0.91 -23.17
CA SER A 40 -18.70 1.14 -22.83
C SER A 40 -19.46 1.97 -23.88
N MET A 41 -18.76 2.48 -24.90
CA MET A 41 -19.34 3.28 -25.96
C MET A 41 -20.01 2.43 -27.06
N ASN A 42 -21.18 2.87 -27.49
CA ASN A 42 -21.85 2.35 -28.68
C ASN A 42 -21.28 3.02 -29.97
N VAL A 43 -21.49 2.40 -31.14
CA VAL A 43 -20.94 2.80 -32.46
C VAL A 43 -21.21 4.26 -32.81
N ASN A 44 -22.33 4.82 -32.32
CA ASN A 44 -22.77 6.17 -32.65
C ASN A 44 -22.08 7.29 -31.84
N ARG A 45 -21.28 6.96 -30.81
CA ARG A 45 -20.41 7.85 -30.00
C ARG A 45 -21.04 9.16 -29.43
N LYS A 46 -22.35 9.31 -29.44
CA LYS A 46 -23.04 10.53 -28.96
C LYS A 46 -23.15 10.61 -27.43
N ASP A 47 -23.05 9.49 -26.73
CA ASP A 47 -23.30 9.39 -25.29
C ASP A 47 -22.02 9.49 -24.43
N TRP A 48 -20.93 10.00 -25.01
CA TRP A 48 -19.60 10.00 -24.37
C TRP A 48 -19.57 10.75 -23.03
N ALA A 49 -20.33 11.84 -22.91
CA ALA A 49 -20.34 12.66 -21.69
C ALA A 49 -20.99 11.90 -20.52
N ILE A 50 -22.11 11.22 -20.77
CA ILE A 50 -22.81 10.40 -19.76
C ILE A 50 -21.92 9.21 -19.37
N LYS A 51 -21.27 8.58 -20.35
CA LYS A 51 -20.36 7.46 -20.10
C LYS A 51 -19.06 7.84 -19.41
N LEU A 52 -18.64 9.10 -19.51
CA LEU A 52 -17.48 9.59 -18.80
C LEU A 52 -17.72 9.63 -17.28
N ASP A 53 -18.90 10.05 -16.84
CA ASP A 53 -19.26 10.07 -15.42
C ASP A 53 -19.33 8.64 -14.85
N ASP A 54 -19.98 7.72 -15.58
CA ASP A 54 -20.00 6.28 -15.23
C ASP A 54 -18.56 5.73 -15.12
N ALA A 55 -17.71 5.99 -16.12
CA ALA A 55 -16.33 5.52 -16.16
C ALA A 55 -15.45 6.09 -15.04
N LEU A 56 -15.68 7.35 -14.66
CA LEU A 56 -14.99 8.00 -13.54
C LEU A 56 -15.39 7.37 -12.19
N TRP A 57 -16.67 7.01 -12.05
CA TRP A 57 -17.16 6.31 -10.87
C TRP A 57 -16.55 4.91 -10.77
N ASP A 58 -16.59 4.13 -11.86
CA ASP A 58 -15.98 2.80 -11.94
C ASP A 58 -14.48 2.83 -11.63
N TYR A 59 -13.75 3.78 -12.24
CA TYR A 59 -12.33 3.97 -11.98
C TYR A 59 -12.04 4.27 -10.51
N ARG A 60 -12.86 5.12 -9.87
CA ARG A 60 -12.70 5.48 -8.46
C ARG A 60 -12.93 4.29 -7.53
N ILE A 61 -14.00 3.51 -7.77
CA ILE A 61 -14.30 2.31 -6.98
C ILE A 61 -13.21 1.27 -7.15
N ALA A 62 -12.81 0.98 -8.39
CA ALA A 62 -11.71 0.05 -8.68
C ALA A 62 -10.40 0.49 -8.01
N TYR A 63 -10.05 1.78 -8.09
CA TYR A 63 -8.84 2.32 -7.46
C TYR A 63 -8.89 2.26 -5.93
N GLN A 64 -10.04 2.56 -5.31
CA GLN A 64 -10.22 2.42 -3.86
C GLN A 64 -10.06 0.97 -3.39
N ASN A 65 -10.60 0.01 -4.15
CA ASN A 65 -10.46 -1.41 -3.86
C ASN A 65 -9.00 -1.87 -3.98
N LEU A 66 -8.32 -1.52 -5.09
CA LEU A 66 -6.91 -1.85 -5.31
C LEU A 66 -6.00 -1.25 -4.22
N LEU A 67 -6.27 -0.01 -3.79
CA LEU A 67 -5.55 0.61 -2.67
C LEU A 67 -5.81 -0.12 -1.35
N GLY A 68 -7.05 -0.56 -1.12
CA GLY A 68 -7.42 -1.37 0.05
C GLY A 68 -6.67 -2.70 0.08
N GLU A 69 -6.64 -3.41 -1.03
CA GLU A 69 -5.92 -4.68 -1.19
C GLU A 69 -4.40 -4.51 -1.01
N ALA A 70 -3.81 -3.48 -1.63
CA ALA A 70 -2.39 -3.18 -1.47
C ALA A 70 -2.03 -2.88 -0.01
N ARG A 71 -2.87 -2.12 0.71
CA ARG A 71 -2.67 -1.84 2.13
C ARG A 71 -2.83 -3.10 2.98
N LEU A 72 -3.77 -3.98 2.66
CA LEU A 72 -3.99 -5.23 3.37
C LEU A 72 -2.80 -6.19 3.22
N LEU A 73 -2.27 -6.32 2.01
CA LEU A 73 -1.06 -7.12 1.74
C LEU A 73 0.15 -6.62 2.54
N GLN A 74 0.38 -5.30 2.57
CA GLN A 74 1.45 -4.70 3.36
C GLN A 74 1.30 -4.98 4.86
N LEU A 75 0.08 -4.92 5.39
CA LEU A 75 -0.19 -5.25 6.79
C LEU A 75 0.09 -6.72 7.08
N HIS A 76 -0.33 -7.62 6.19
CA HIS A 76 -0.08 -9.05 6.34
C HIS A 76 1.41 -9.38 6.37
N GLU A 77 2.20 -8.80 5.45
CA GLU A 77 3.66 -8.95 5.44
C GLU A 77 4.29 -8.46 6.77
N LEU A 78 3.86 -7.31 7.29
CA LEU A 78 4.34 -6.79 8.58
C LEU A 78 4.00 -7.72 9.75
N ASP A 79 2.79 -8.28 9.76
CA ASP A 79 2.37 -9.24 10.78
C ASP A 79 3.18 -10.54 10.72
N GLU A 80 3.50 -11.04 9.52
CA GLU A 80 4.39 -12.19 9.32
C GLU A 80 5.80 -11.92 9.89
N PHE A 81 6.39 -10.76 9.59
CA PHE A 81 7.70 -10.39 10.13
C PHE A 81 7.69 -10.29 11.66
N ARG A 82 6.61 -9.75 12.23
CA ARG A 82 6.43 -9.64 13.67
C ARG A 82 6.33 -11.02 14.32
N GLN A 83 5.54 -11.92 13.76
CA GLN A 83 5.39 -13.30 14.24
C GLN A 83 6.72 -14.06 14.18
N PHE A 84 7.42 -13.97 13.05
CA PHE A 84 8.74 -14.57 12.88
C PHE A 84 9.72 -14.12 13.98
N SER A 85 9.75 -12.83 14.26
CA SER A 85 10.61 -12.25 15.31
C SER A 85 10.27 -12.80 16.70
N TYR A 86 8.99 -12.94 17.04
CA TYR A 86 8.58 -13.52 18.31
C TYR A 86 8.94 -15.00 18.44
N GLU A 87 8.75 -15.79 17.39
CA GLU A 87 9.14 -17.20 17.38
C GLU A 87 10.64 -17.38 17.56
N LYS A 88 11.44 -16.58 16.86
CA LYS A 88 12.91 -16.57 17.01
C LYS A 88 13.32 -16.20 18.44
N ALA A 89 12.74 -15.15 19.00
CA ALA A 89 13.04 -14.73 20.38
C ALA A 89 12.62 -15.79 21.41
N LYS A 90 11.46 -16.43 21.23
CA LYS A 90 10.97 -17.52 22.08
C LYS A 90 11.92 -18.70 22.03
N MET A 91 12.32 -19.15 20.84
CA MET A 91 13.27 -20.25 20.68
C MET A 91 14.62 -19.95 21.35
N TYR A 92 15.13 -18.73 21.21
CA TYR A 92 16.39 -18.32 21.86
C TYR A 92 16.30 -18.42 23.39
N LYS A 93 15.22 -17.88 23.98
CA LYS A 93 14.99 -17.96 25.43
C LYS A 93 14.84 -19.39 25.91
N GLU A 94 14.16 -20.25 25.15
CA GLU A 94 14.02 -21.68 25.48
C GLU A 94 15.36 -22.42 25.45
N GLN A 95 16.21 -22.15 24.46
CA GLN A 95 17.55 -22.75 24.39
C GLN A 95 18.43 -22.34 25.58
N ILE A 96 18.41 -21.05 25.94
CA ILE A 96 19.14 -20.54 27.11
C ILE A 96 18.61 -21.17 28.40
N LYS A 97 17.29 -21.25 28.57
CA LYS A 97 16.69 -21.90 29.74
C LYS A 97 17.14 -23.36 29.86
N LYS A 98 17.07 -24.12 28.77
CA LYS A 98 17.56 -25.51 28.72
C LYS A 98 19.04 -25.63 29.10
N TRP A 99 19.87 -24.69 28.65
CA TRP A 99 21.29 -24.64 29.03
C TRP A 99 21.48 -24.37 30.53
N HIS A 100 20.76 -23.40 31.11
CA HIS A 100 20.82 -23.11 32.55
C HIS A 100 20.31 -24.29 33.39
N ASP A 101 19.16 -24.87 33.04
CA ASP A 101 18.56 -25.98 33.78
C ASP A 101 19.50 -27.21 33.79
N LYS A 102 20.13 -27.52 32.65
CA LYS A 102 21.14 -28.59 32.54
C LYS A 102 22.37 -28.32 33.40
N LYS A 103 22.79 -27.06 33.54
CA LYS A 103 23.94 -26.67 34.37
C LYS A 103 23.61 -26.72 35.86
N MET A 104 22.36 -26.48 36.27
CA MET A 104 21.93 -26.62 37.67
C MET A 104 21.82 -28.08 38.11
N MET A 105 21.31 -28.96 37.24
CA MET A 105 21.21 -30.41 37.52
C MET A 105 22.57 -31.11 37.69
N ASN A 106 23.64 -30.54 37.13
CA ASN A 106 24.99 -31.12 37.19
C ASN A 106 25.83 -30.61 38.37
N LYS A 107 25.29 -29.72 39.21
CA LYS A 107 25.87 -29.35 40.51
C LYS A 107 25.24 -30.23 41.59
N ASN A 108 25.83 -31.39 41.84
CA ASN A 108 25.59 -32.11 43.09
C ASN A 108 26.21 -31.27 44.21
N LEU A 109 25.37 -30.73 45.10
CA LEU A 109 25.82 -30.06 46.31
C LEU A 109 26.19 -31.14 47.32
N GLU A 110 27.48 -31.25 47.64
CA GLU A 110 27.95 -32.05 48.77
C GLU A 110 27.50 -31.36 50.08
N PRO A 111 27.06 -32.09 51.11
CA PRO A 111 26.66 -31.49 52.37
C PRO A 111 27.89 -30.95 53.10
N GLY A 112 28.07 -29.62 53.13
CA GLY A 112 29.16 -28.97 53.88
C GLY A 112 29.67 -27.62 53.40
N ASP A 113 29.21 -27.10 52.25
CA ASP A 113 29.40 -25.69 51.83
C ASP A 113 28.37 -24.74 52.47
#